data_AF-A0A858PYC1-F1
#
_entry.id   AF-A0A858PYC1-F1
#
_cell.length_a   1.000
_cell.length_b   1.000
_cell.length_c   1.000
_cell.angle_alpha   90.00
_cell.angle_beta   90.00
_cell.angle_gamma   90.00
#
_symmetry.space_group_name_H-M   'P 1'
#
loop_
_entity.id
_entity.type
_entity.pdbx_description
1 polymer ?
#
loop_
_entity_poly.entity_id
_entity_poly.type
_entity_poly.pdbx_seq_one_letter_code
_entity_poly.pdbx_strand_id
1 'polypeptide(L)'
;MVSLQDERFGRALAETTASDLVAFAQAVGYSAPRINDQVCACKAEGPKTSSEYKNYRRGDKFAEKHGPVSLSEFGEAIRKMPDSWPHGEARGDNEGRPNWAAAKYGLVRLTQDETKVAAALLTKTISGGEVAEIRSVSTTSVMLNSCYDLGSEEFDVVPFTCLGVGANFVSIVDGQVTPKLAYKVKAGLGYTLSPDLSVFAAGFYHRVLRNGEYDDLPVQSLVDDITTNRSEEFARASFKMAYTGAKIGVRLVF
;
A
#
# COMPACT_ATOMS: atom_id res chain seq x y z
N MET A 1 -5.89 4.79 -11.74
CA MET A 1 -6.70 4.78 -10.51
C MET A 1 -5.69 4.83 -9.37
N VAL A 2 -5.54 5.99 -8.75
CA VAL A 2 -4.57 6.22 -7.67
C VAL A 2 -5.01 5.39 -6.48
N SER A 3 -4.13 4.58 -5.90
CA SER A 3 -4.51 3.90 -4.67
C SER A 3 -4.63 4.95 -3.55
N LEU A 4 -5.54 4.73 -2.59
CA LEU A 4 -5.68 5.61 -1.43
C LEU A 4 -4.35 5.75 -0.64
N GLN A 5 -3.48 4.73 -0.73
CA GLN A 5 -2.15 4.72 -0.13
C GLN A 5 -1.22 5.73 -0.82
N ASP A 6 -1.22 5.78 -2.15
CA ASP A 6 -0.42 6.74 -2.92
C ASP A 6 -0.82 8.19 -2.58
N GLU A 7 -2.11 8.47 -2.36
CA GLU A 7 -2.56 9.81 -1.96
C GLU A 7 -2.18 10.17 -0.52
N ARG A 8 -2.15 9.20 0.39
CA ARG A 8 -1.69 9.43 1.77
C ARG A 8 -0.19 9.66 1.80
N PHE A 9 0.59 8.85 1.09
CA PHE A 9 2.03 9.03 0.95
C PHE A 9 2.37 10.39 0.34
N GLY A 10 1.64 10.79 -0.71
CA GLY A 10 1.79 12.11 -1.32
C GLY A 10 1.56 13.29 -0.38
N ARG A 11 0.55 13.19 0.49
CA ARG A 11 0.27 14.21 1.51
C ARG A 11 1.35 14.27 2.59
N ALA A 12 1.76 13.12 3.11
CA ALA A 12 2.85 13.04 4.09
C ALA A 12 4.17 13.59 3.51
N LEU A 13 4.47 13.28 2.24
CA LEU A 13 5.62 13.85 1.54
C LEU A 13 5.51 15.37 1.43
N ALA A 14 4.32 15.91 1.11
CA ALA A 14 4.11 17.35 1.04
C ALA A 14 4.29 18.07 2.40
N GLU A 15 4.07 17.39 3.52
CA GLU A 15 4.28 17.93 4.87
C GLU A 15 5.75 17.92 5.31
N THR A 16 6.62 17.21 4.59
CA THR A 16 8.07 17.18 4.85
C THR A 16 8.70 18.53 4.56
N THR A 17 9.72 18.95 5.32
CA THR A 17 10.39 20.23 5.07
C THR A 17 11.27 20.18 3.83
N ALA A 18 11.50 21.33 3.19
CA ALA A 18 12.43 21.43 2.07
C ALA A 18 13.85 20.98 2.45
N SER A 19 14.31 21.31 3.67
CA SER A 19 15.63 20.90 4.17
C SER A 19 15.76 19.39 4.35
N ASP A 20 14.75 18.74 4.90
CA ASP A 20 14.76 17.28 5.12
C ASP A 20 14.79 16.53 3.79
N LEU A 21 14.01 17.00 2.82
CA LEU A 21 13.99 16.42 1.49
C LEU A 21 15.33 16.61 0.75
N VAL A 22 15.98 17.76 0.91
CA VAL A 22 17.32 18.02 0.36
C VAL A 22 18.34 17.05 0.97
N ALA A 23 18.32 16.88 2.29
CA ALA A 23 19.22 15.96 2.99
C ALA A 23 19.02 14.50 2.50
N PHE A 24 17.76 14.08 2.41
CA PHE A 24 17.40 12.77 1.87
C PHE A 24 17.89 12.58 0.43
N ALA A 25 17.60 13.54 -0.45
CA ALA A 25 17.98 13.51 -1.85
C ALA A 25 19.51 13.43 -2.05
N GLN A 26 20.27 14.20 -1.27
CA GLN A 26 21.73 14.16 -1.30
C GLN A 26 22.28 12.81 -0.80
N ALA A 27 21.70 12.24 0.26
CA ALA A 27 22.12 10.94 0.76
C ALA A 27 21.84 9.82 -0.25
N VAL A 28 20.70 9.85 -0.94
CA VAL A 28 20.42 8.92 -2.05
C VAL A 28 21.42 9.11 -3.20
N GLY A 29 21.72 10.35 -3.56
CA GLY A 29 22.74 10.66 -4.57
C GLY A 29 24.11 10.08 -4.25
N TYR A 30 24.53 10.17 -2.98
CA TYR A 30 25.82 9.67 -2.54
C TYR A 30 25.86 8.15 -2.36
N SER A 31 24.83 7.56 -1.74
CA SER A 31 24.84 6.17 -1.29
C SER A 31 24.13 5.20 -2.22
N ALA A 32 23.25 5.68 -3.11
CA ALA A 32 22.49 4.84 -4.02
C ALA A 32 22.32 5.48 -5.41
N PRO A 33 23.40 5.60 -6.21
CA PRO A 33 23.37 6.25 -7.53
C PRO A 33 22.30 5.70 -8.49
N ARG A 34 22.07 4.38 -8.45
CA ARG A 34 21.03 3.74 -9.26
C ARG A 34 19.61 4.20 -8.88
N ILE A 35 19.33 4.37 -7.57
CA ILE A 35 18.06 4.89 -7.08
C ILE A 35 17.94 6.38 -7.40
N ASN A 36 19.05 7.12 -7.20
CA ASN A 36 19.15 8.54 -7.51
C ASN A 36 18.68 8.84 -8.94
N ASP A 37 19.12 8.03 -9.91
CA ASP A 37 18.74 8.22 -11.30
C ASP A 37 17.31 7.76 -11.59
N GLN A 38 16.80 6.74 -10.89
CA GLN A 38 15.45 6.19 -11.12
C GLN A 38 14.30 7.06 -10.60
N VAL A 39 14.46 7.70 -9.44
CA VAL A 39 13.36 8.43 -8.77
C VAL A 39 12.95 9.68 -9.58
N CYS A 40 13.83 10.22 -10.43
CA CYS A 40 13.50 11.36 -11.27
C CYS A 40 13.80 11.14 -12.78
N ALA A 41 14.16 9.90 -13.20
CA ALA A 41 14.18 9.50 -14.61
C ALA A 41 12.78 9.52 -15.23
N CYS A 42 12.43 10.67 -15.78
CA CYS A 42 11.21 10.89 -16.53
C CYS A 42 11.27 10.18 -17.89
N LYS A 43 11.09 8.84 -17.94
CA LYS A 43 10.80 8.12 -19.19
C LYS A 43 9.30 7.92 -19.34
N ALA A 44 8.75 8.62 -20.33
CA ALA A 44 7.33 8.73 -20.64
C ALA A 44 6.68 7.42 -21.12
N GLU A 45 6.31 6.54 -20.18
CA GLU A 45 5.51 5.34 -20.50
C GLU A 45 4.37 5.17 -19.49
N GLY A 46 3.31 5.99 -19.62
CA GLY A 46 2.09 5.90 -18.82
C GLY A 46 0.84 6.40 -19.57
N PRO A 47 -0.38 5.95 -19.19
CA PRO A 47 -1.61 6.24 -19.92
C PRO A 47 -1.98 7.74 -19.89
N LYS A 48 -2.35 8.26 -21.06
CA LYS A 48 -2.34 9.70 -21.42
C LYS A 48 -3.48 10.58 -20.86
N THR A 49 -4.23 10.14 -19.84
CA THR A 49 -5.56 10.73 -19.57
C THR A 49 -5.89 11.14 -18.12
N SER A 50 -4.97 11.06 -17.14
CA SER A 50 -5.26 11.49 -15.75
C SER A 50 -4.66 12.87 -15.38
N SER A 51 -5.24 13.54 -14.38
CA SER A 51 -4.70 14.79 -13.77
C SER A 51 -3.27 14.60 -13.25
N GLU A 52 -2.96 13.40 -12.80
CA GLU A 52 -1.63 12.86 -12.49
C GLU A 52 -0.62 13.03 -13.64
N TYR A 53 -1.04 12.79 -14.89
CA TYR A 53 -0.19 12.95 -16.07
C TYR A 53 0.20 14.42 -16.32
N LYS A 54 -0.65 15.39 -15.94
CA LYS A 54 -0.33 16.83 -16.06
C LYS A 54 0.73 17.30 -15.05
N ASN A 55 0.89 16.59 -13.94
CA ASN A 55 1.91 16.87 -12.92
C ASN A 55 3.21 16.12 -13.24
N TYR A 56 3.10 14.90 -13.77
CA TYR A 56 4.19 14.13 -14.37
C TYR A 56 4.86 14.87 -15.53
N ARG A 57 4.07 15.39 -16.50
CA ARG A 57 4.56 16.26 -17.59
C ARG A 57 5.27 17.54 -17.13
N ARG A 58 5.08 17.98 -15.89
CA ARG A 58 5.77 19.16 -15.34
C ARG A 58 7.16 18.81 -14.81
N GLY A 59 7.33 17.59 -14.29
CA GLY A 59 8.67 17.00 -14.08
C GLY A 59 9.40 16.82 -15.41
N ASP A 60 8.69 16.38 -16.47
CA ASP A 60 9.24 16.28 -17.82
C ASP A 60 9.73 17.65 -18.35
N LYS A 61 8.96 18.74 -18.15
CA LYS A 61 9.40 20.10 -18.56
C LYS A 61 10.61 20.61 -17.77
N PHE A 62 10.72 20.27 -16.49
CA PHE A 62 11.91 20.58 -15.70
C PHE A 62 13.12 19.81 -16.24
N ALA A 63 12.95 18.52 -16.54
CA ALA A 63 13.99 17.69 -17.14
C ALA A 63 14.33 18.06 -18.59
N GLU A 64 13.39 18.58 -19.37
CA GLU A 64 13.61 19.06 -20.74
C GLU A 64 14.49 20.33 -20.76
N LYS A 65 14.36 21.20 -19.74
CA LYS A 65 15.16 22.43 -19.60
C LYS A 65 16.50 22.19 -18.88
N HIS A 66 16.55 21.23 -17.96
CA HIS A 66 17.72 21.00 -17.08
C HIS A 66 18.45 19.67 -17.32
N GLY A 67 18.01 18.83 -18.27
CA GLY A 67 18.54 17.49 -18.50
C GLY A 67 17.85 16.42 -17.65
N PRO A 68 18.18 15.12 -17.81
CA PRO A 68 17.67 14.08 -16.91
C PRO A 68 18.05 14.45 -15.47
N VAL A 69 17.04 14.72 -14.65
CA VAL A 69 17.24 15.17 -13.27
C VAL A 69 17.23 13.94 -12.39
N SER A 70 18.31 13.72 -11.66
CA SER A 70 18.39 12.74 -10.60
C SER A 70 17.77 13.28 -9.29
N LEU A 71 17.48 12.41 -8.31
CA LEU A 71 16.88 12.84 -7.06
C LEU A 71 17.71 13.90 -6.33
N SER A 72 19.04 13.78 -6.34
CA SER A 72 19.96 14.75 -5.75
C SER A 72 19.89 16.11 -6.45
N GLU A 73 19.79 16.15 -7.78
CA GLU A 73 19.62 17.39 -8.54
C GLU A 73 18.25 18.03 -8.30
N PHE A 74 17.22 17.20 -8.13
CA PHE A 74 15.90 17.66 -7.69
C PHE A 74 15.98 18.28 -6.28
N GLY A 75 16.72 17.66 -5.35
CA GLY A 75 17.03 18.24 -4.04
C GLY A 75 17.74 19.59 -4.17
N GLU A 76 18.76 19.69 -5.01
CA GLU A 76 19.47 20.96 -5.25
C GLU A 76 18.58 22.06 -5.82
N ALA A 77 17.58 21.72 -6.64
CA ALA A 77 16.59 22.66 -7.15
C ALA A 77 15.71 23.21 -6.01
N ILE A 78 15.29 22.34 -5.09
CA ILE A 78 14.51 22.71 -3.90
C ILE A 78 15.35 23.56 -2.95
N ARG A 79 16.64 23.21 -2.76
CA ARG A 79 17.57 24.01 -1.94
C ARG A 79 17.68 25.46 -2.42
N LYS A 80 17.63 25.69 -3.74
CA LYS A 80 17.67 27.02 -4.35
C LYS A 80 16.33 27.76 -4.29
N MET A 81 15.23 27.03 -4.15
CA MET A 81 13.86 27.55 -4.16
C MET A 81 13.02 26.88 -3.06
N PRO A 82 13.35 27.05 -1.77
CA PRO A 82 12.68 26.34 -0.68
C PRO A 82 11.18 26.64 -0.63
N ASP A 83 10.79 27.89 -0.94
CA ASP A 83 9.39 28.34 -0.97
C ASP A 83 8.56 27.71 -2.10
N SER A 84 9.21 27.04 -3.07
CA SER A 84 8.51 26.29 -4.12
C SER A 84 8.04 24.90 -3.66
N TRP A 85 8.50 24.46 -2.50
CA TRP A 85 8.08 23.21 -1.88
C TRP A 85 6.92 23.43 -0.89
N PRO A 86 5.94 22.51 -0.79
CA PRO A 86 5.72 21.33 -1.64
C PRO A 86 4.91 21.67 -2.91
N HIS A 87 4.32 22.86 -2.94
CA HIS A 87 3.38 23.31 -3.94
C HIS A 87 4.11 24.15 -4.99
N GLY A 88 4.81 23.49 -5.91
CA GLY A 88 5.32 24.16 -7.11
C GLY A 88 4.14 24.72 -7.91
N GLU A 89 3.72 25.95 -7.63
CA GLU A 89 2.59 26.58 -8.31
C GLU A 89 2.96 26.90 -9.76
N ALA A 90 2.01 26.59 -10.64
CA ALA A 90 1.95 27.14 -11.99
C ALA A 90 1.42 28.58 -11.91
N ARG A 91 2.28 29.54 -11.54
CA ARG A 91 1.95 30.96 -11.71
C ARG A 91 2.65 31.49 -12.96
N GLY A 92 1.98 31.28 -14.09
CA GLY A 92 2.15 32.09 -15.30
C GLY A 92 3.43 31.87 -16.12
N ASP A 93 4.43 31.17 -15.61
CA ASP A 93 5.62 30.79 -16.34
C ASP A 93 5.54 29.31 -16.75
N ASN A 94 5.89 29.01 -18.00
CA ASN A 94 6.03 27.63 -18.49
C ASN A 94 7.25 26.91 -17.88
N GLU A 95 7.78 27.42 -16.77
CA GLU A 95 9.00 26.97 -16.11
C GLU A 95 8.63 25.97 -15.02
N GLY A 96 8.84 24.68 -15.33
CA GLY A 96 8.50 23.60 -14.42
C GLY A 96 9.20 23.77 -13.07
N ARG A 97 8.45 24.00 -11.99
CA ARG A 97 8.97 23.95 -10.62
C ARG A 97 8.99 22.51 -10.13
N PRO A 98 9.97 22.11 -9.28
CA PRO A 98 9.92 20.83 -8.60
C PRO A 98 8.61 20.70 -7.83
N ASN A 99 7.96 19.54 -7.91
CA ASN A 99 6.71 19.28 -7.19
C ASN A 99 6.72 17.88 -6.57
N TRP A 100 5.99 17.71 -5.47
CA TRP A 100 5.95 16.45 -4.73
C TRP A 100 5.36 15.29 -5.55
N ALA A 101 4.54 15.56 -6.57
CA ALA A 101 3.95 14.51 -7.40
C ALA A 101 5.03 13.79 -8.23
N ALA A 102 6.02 14.53 -8.78
CA ALA A 102 7.15 13.94 -9.48
C ALA A 102 8.00 13.06 -8.57
N ALA A 103 8.37 13.55 -7.39
CA ALA A 103 9.12 12.79 -6.38
C ALA A 103 8.35 11.52 -5.92
N LYS A 104 7.03 11.65 -5.70
CA LYS A 104 6.16 10.53 -5.37
C LYS A 104 6.19 9.44 -6.45
N TYR A 105 6.07 9.80 -7.74
CA TYR A 105 6.04 8.80 -8.82
C TYR A 105 7.32 7.99 -8.89
N GLY A 106 8.47 8.64 -8.68
CA GLY A 106 9.76 7.97 -8.63
C GLY A 106 9.86 6.97 -7.49
N LEU A 107 9.51 7.40 -6.28
CA LEU A 107 9.62 6.58 -5.07
C LEU A 107 8.69 5.37 -5.10
N VAL A 108 7.46 5.52 -5.64
CA VAL A 108 6.49 4.41 -5.77
C VAL A 108 6.90 3.35 -6.81
N ARG A 109 7.83 3.69 -7.74
CA ARG A 109 8.30 2.78 -8.79
C ARG A 109 9.55 1.97 -8.44
N LEU A 110 10.15 2.22 -7.28
CA LEU A 110 11.32 1.47 -6.83
C LEU A 110 10.98 -0.01 -6.63
N THR A 111 11.94 -0.88 -6.88
CA THR A 111 11.83 -2.29 -6.47
C THR A 111 11.80 -2.42 -4.96
N GLN A 112 11.45 -3.60 -4.43
CA GLN A 112 11.41 -3.82 -2.98
C GLN A 112 12.77 -3.57 -2.32
N ASP A 113 13.88 -4.01 -2.93
CA ASP A 113 15.23 -3.80 -2.40
C ASP A 113 15.66 -2.32 -2.50
N GLU A 114 15.36 -1.66 -3.61
CA GLU A 114 15.62 -0.22 -3.77
C GLU A 114 14.77 0.60 -2.77
N THR A 115 13.52 0.20 -2.51
CA THR A 115 12.66 0.82 -1.50
C THR A 115 13.24 0.69 -0.10
N LYS A 116 13.79 -0.49 0.25
CA LYS A 116 14.47 -0.69 1.54
C LYS A 116 15.67 0.23 1.71
N VAL A 117 16.49 0.38 0.67
CA VAL A 117 17.64 1.28 0.70
C VAL A 117 17.20 2.74 0.82
N ALA A 118 16.21 3.17 0.03
CA ALA A 118 15.67 4.53 0.11
C ALA A 118 15.05 4.81 1.49
N ALA A 119 14.27 3.88 2.04
CA ALA A 119 13.68 3.99 3.36
C ALA A 119 14.75 4.11 4.46
N ALA A 120 15.81 3.28 4.41
CA ALA A 120 16.92 3.35 5.36
C ALA A 120 17.74 4.65 5.25
N LEU A 121 17.84 5.24 4.07
CA LEU A 121 18.47 6.56 3.90
C LEU A 121 17.56 7.67 4.42
N LEU A 122 16.25 7.55 4.25
CA LEU A 122 15.25 8.49 4.77
C LEU A 122 15.30 8.56 6.30
N THR A 123 15.36 7.42 7.00
CA THR A 123 15.46 7.42 8.47
C THR A 123 16.74 8.11 8.98
N LYS A 124 17.84 7.97 8.25
CA LYS A 124 19.14 8.58 8.64
C LYS A 124 19.23 10.08 8.37
N THR A 125 18.36 10.60 7.51
CA THR A 125 18.46 11.99 7.00
C THR A 125 17.37 12.90 7.51
N ILE A 126 16.20 12.36 7.82
CA ILE A 126 15.05 13.12 8.28
C ILE A 126 14.86 12.85 9.77
N SER A 127 14.86 13.91 10.59
CA SER A 127 14.57 13.79 12.01
C SER A 127 13.14 13.27 12.21
N GLY A 128 12.99 12.17 12.95
CA GLY A 128 11.70 11.48 13.11
C GLY A 128 11.30 10.58 11.93
N GLY A 129 12.22 10.28 11.01
CA GLY A 129 11.99 9.27 9.98
C GLY A 129 11.96 7.86 10.57
N GLU A 130 10.83 7.17 10.42
CA GLU A 130 10.61 5.81 10.91
C GLU A 130 10.30 4.83 9.79
N VAL A 131 10.76 3.58 9.92
CA VAL A 131 10.51 2.52 8.93
C VAL A 131 9.98 1.27 9.64
N ALA A 132 8.81 0.82 9.19
CA ALA A 132 8.23 -0.45 9.58
C ALA A 132 8.23 -1.42 8.39
N GLU A 133 8.98 -2.54 8.50
CA GLU A 133 8.92 -3.62 7.52
C GLU A 133 7.81 -4.62 7.90
N ILE A 134 6.73 -4.65 7.12
CA ILE A 134 5.66 -5.64 7.28
C ILE A 134 5.95 -6.83 6.36
N ARG A 135 6.55 -7.89 6.90
CA ARG A 135 6.94 -9.08 6.12
C ARG A 135 5.77 -9.99 5.74
N SER A 136 4.79 -10.10 6.63
CA SER A 136 3.61 -10.92 6.40
C SER A 136 2.43 -10.37 7.17
N VAL A 137 1.24 -10.65 6.64
CA VAL A 137 -0.04 -10.38 7.30
C VAL A 137 -0.75 -11.72 7.39
N SER A 138 -0.84 -12.27 8.60
CA SER A 138 -1.53 -13.54 8.82
C SER A 138 -2.97 -13.28 9.23
N THR A 139 -3.89 -14.06 8.65
CA THR A 139 -5.32 -13.93 8.92
C THR A 139 -5.92 -15.31 9.21
N THR A 140 -6.58 -15.43 10.36
CA THR A 140 -7.32 -16.63 10.74
C THR A 140 -8.77 -16.24 10.98
N SER A 141 -9.71 -16.82 10.23
CA SER A 141 -11.14 -16.48 10.35
C SER A 141 -11.93 -17.62 10.98
N VAL A 142 -12.73 -17.33 11.99
CA VAL A 142 -13.75 -18.22 12.54
C VAL A 142 -15.12 -17.73 12.11
N MET A 143 -15.85 -18.53 11.34
CA MET A 143 -17.09 -18.12 10.67
C MET A 143 -18.22 -19.11 10.94
N LEU A 144 -19.33 -18.61 11.46
CA LEU A 144 -20.61 -19.32 11.46
C LEU A 144 -21.30 -19.05 10.13
N ASN A 145 -21.74 -20.08 9.41
CA ASN A 145 -22.42 -19.94 8.13
C ASN A 145 -23.84 -20.51 8.24
N SER A 146 -24.83 -19.74 7.81
CA SER A 146 -26.17 -20.22 7.52
C SER A 146 -26.27 -20.45 6.01
N CYS A 147 -26.66 -21.65 5.59
CA CYS A 147 -26.75 -22.04 4.19
C CYS A 147 -28.17 -22.45 3.84
N TYR A 148 -28.57 -22.18 2.60
CA TYR A 148 -29.85 -22.57 2.04
C TYR A 148 -29.63 -23.22 0.68
N ASP A 149 -30.18 -24.41 0.53
CA ASP A 149 -30.20 -25.15 -0.73
C ASP A 149 -31.41 -24.66 -1.53
N LEU A 150 -31.14 -24.08 -2.69
CA LEU A 150 -32.14 -23.56 -3.61
C LEU A 150 -32.67 -24.73 -4.44
N GLY A 151 -33.56 -25.51 -3.86
CA GLY A 151 -34.07 -26.73 -4.49
C GLY A 151 -34.92 -26.47 -5.74
N SER A 152 -34.73 -27.32 -6.73
CA SER A 152 -35.79 -27.86 -7.58
C SER A 152 -35.67 -29.37 -7.50
N GLU A 153 -36.75 -30.09 -7.18
CA GLU A 153 -36.81 -31.54 -6.92
C GLU A 153 -36.44 -32.45 -8.12
N GLU A 154 -35.77 -31.90 -9.14
CA GLU A 154 -35.70 -32.49 -10.48
C GLU A 154 -34.27 -32.65 -11.03
N PHE A 155 -33.23 -32.20 -10.31
CA PHE A 155 -31.83 -32.31 -10.75
C PHE A 155 -30.88 -32.75 -9.63
N ASP A 156 -29.88 -33.59 -9.97
CA ASP A 156 -28.78 -34.01 -9.08
C ASP A 156 -27.83 -32.85 -8.71
N VAL A 157 -27.96 -31.71 -9.40
CA VAL A 157 -27.21 -30.48 -9.13
C VAL A 157 -28.09 -29.53 -8.31
N VAL A 158 -27.66 -29.24 -7.08
CA VAL A 158 -28.37 -28.37 -6.13
C VAL A 158 -27.63 -27.04 -6.00
N PRO A 159 -28.18 -25.92 -6.48
CA PRO A 159 -27.61 -24.62 -6.20
C PRO A 159 -27.79 -24.28 -4.72
N PHE A 160 -26.79 -23.62 -4.14
CA PHE A 160 -26.86 -23.20 -2.74
C PHE A 160 -26.26 -21.81 -2.54
N THR A 161 -26.73 -21.14 -1.49
CA THR A 161 -26.13 -19.91 -1.00
C THR A 161 -25.88 -20.00 0.50
N CYS A 162 -24.82 -19.35 0.97
CA CYS A 162 -24.53 -19.23 2.39
C CYS A 162 -24.23 -17.79 2.77
N LEU A 163 -24.77 -17.36 3.90
CA LEU A 163 -24.38 -16.14 4.59
C LEU A 163 -23.65 -16.52 5.87
N GLY A 164 -22.42 -16.02 6.01
CA GLY A 164 -21.58 -16.24 7.16
C GLY A 164 -21.23 -14.95 7.87
N VAL A 165 -21.22 -15.01 9.19
CA VAL A 165 -20.75 -13.95 10.09
C VAL A 165 -19.77 -14.55 11.07
N GLY A 166 -18.77 -13.78 11.49
CA GLY A 166 -17.74 -14.30 12.37
C GLY A 166 -16.67 -13.29 12.72
N ALA A 167 -15.59 -13.79 13.29
CA ALA A 167 -14.44 -13.00 13.69
C ALA A 167 -13.24 -13.36 12.83
N ASN A 168 -12.48 -12.34 12.43
CA ASN A 168 -11.21 -12.47 11.77
C ASN A 168 -10.10 -11.99 12.71
N PHE A 169 -9.14 -12.87 12.95
CA PHE A 169 -7.98 -12.67 13.78
C PHE A 169 -6.82 -12.34 12.85
N VAL A 170 -6.40 -11.08 12.85
CA VAL A 170 -5.29 -10.62 12.02
C VAL A 170 -4.10 -10.38 12.93
N SER A 171 -2.98 -11.01 12.59
CA SER A 171 -1.70 -10.81 13.26
C SER A 171 -0.75 -10.12 12.30
N ILE A 172 -0.16 -9.02 12.74
CA ILE A 172 0.81 -8.21 12.00
C ILE A 172 2.04 -8.04 12.90
N VAL A 173 2.93 -9.04 12.85
CA VAL A 173 4.15 -9.14 13.68
C VAL A 173 3.83 -9.38 15.18
N ASP A 174 4.71 -10.13 15.86
CA ASP A 174 4.51 -10.73 17.19
C ASP A 174 3.89 -9.78 18.23
N GLY A 175 2.66 -10.08 18.69
CA GLY A 175 2.19 -9.58 19.99
C GLY A 175 0.70 -9.31 20.15
N GLN A 176 -0.03 -8.92 19.10
CA GLN A 176 -1.45 -8.56 19.28
C GLN A 176 -2.36 -9.09 18.17
N VAL A 177 -3.35 -9.88 18.60
CA VAL A 177 -4.40 -10.41 17.74
C VAL A 177 -5.71 -9.73 18.11
N THR A 178 -6.07 -8.66 17.40
CA THR A 178 -7.36 -8.00 17.63
C THR A 178 -8.45 -8.67 16.77
N PRO A 179 -9.45 -9.34 17.35
CA PRO A 179 -10.55 -9.91 16.59
C PRO A 179 -11.37 -8.78 15.95
N LYS A 180 -11.59 -8.86 14.63
CA LYS A 180 -12.45 -7.95 13.89
C LYS A 180 -13.66 -8.71 13.36
N LEU A 181 -14.83 -8.10 13.41
CA LEU A 181 -16.04 -8.70 12.84
C LEU A 181 -15.85 -8.88 11.32
N ALA A 182 -16.32 -9.97 10.75
CA ALA A 182 -16.25 -10.24 9.33
C ALA A 182 -17.52 -10.92 8.84
N TYR A 183 -17.81 -10.77 7.55
CA TYR A 183 -18.86 -11.52 6.87
C TYR A 183 -18.30 -12.27 5.66
N LYS A 184 -18.94 -13.37 5.32
CA LYS A 184 -18.62 -14.19 4.16
C LYS A 184 -19.90 -14.57 3.44
N VAL A 185 -20.01 -14.27 2.16
CA VAL A 185 -21.09 -14.76 1.31
C VAL A 185 -20.51 -15.87 0.43
N LYS A 186 -21.23 -16.97 0.27
CA LYS A 186 -20.86 -18.07 -0.61
C LYS A 186 -22.04 -18.41 -1.52
N ALA A 187 -21.75 -18.74 -2.76
CA ALA A 187 -22.75 -19.27 -3.68
C ALA A 187 -22.08 -20.33 -4.56
N GLY A 188 -22.78 -21.43 -4.80
CA GLY A 188 -22.21 -22.57 -5.49
C GLY A 188 -23.23 -23.60 -5.94
N LEU A 189 -22.71 -24.68 -6.47
CA LEU A 189 -23.44 -25.84 -6.93
C LEU A 189 -22.92 -27.07 -6.17
N GLY A 190 -23.82 -27.85 -5.59
CA GLY A 190 -23.55 -29.18 -5.08
C GLY A 190 -24.01 -30.23 -6.08
N TYR A 191 -23.31 -31.36 -6.17
CA TYR A 191 -23.72 -32.55 -6.91
C TYR A 191 -23.72 -33.74 -5.97
N THR A 192 -24.84 -34.45 -5.91
CA THR A 192 -25.00 -35.63 -5.05
C THR A 192 -24.44 -36.86 -5.75
N LEU A 193 -23.38 -37.45 -5.21
CA LEU A 193 -22.80 -38.69 -5.72
C LEU A 193 -23.50 -39.93 -5.14
N SER A 194 -23.93 -39.83 -3.88
CA SER A 194 -24.65 -40.86 -3.13
C SER A 194 -25.44 -40.17 -2.01
N PRO A 195 -26.43 -40.83 -1.37
CA PRO A 195 -27.21 -40.24 -0.28
C PRO A 195 -26.36 -39.59 0.83
N ASP A 196 -25.18 -40.15 1.09
CA ASP A 196 -24.28 -39.71 2.17
C ASP A 196 -23.11 -38.85 1.68
N LEU A 197 -22.95 -38.69 0.36
CA LEU A 197 -21.78 -38.07 -0.27
C LEU A 197 -22.18 -37.06 -1.35
N SER A 198 -21.78 -35.81 -1.17
CA SER A 198 -21.90 -34.78 -2.19
C SER A 198 -20.59 -34.04 -2.42
N VAL A 199 -20.36 -33.59 -3.64
CA VAL A 199 -19.27 -32.68 -4.00
C VAL A 199 -19.85 -31.31 -4.28
N PHE A 200 -19.07 -30.25 -4.06
CA PHE A 200 -19.53 -28.90 -4.38
C PHE A 200 -18.42 -28.03 -4.91
N ALA A 201 -18.80 -27.05 -5.73
CA ALA A 201 -17.96 -25.95 -6.17
C ALA A 201 -18.67 -24.63 -5.84
N ALA A 202 -17.95 -23.69 -5.24
CA ALA A 202 -18.52 -22.41 -4.80
C ALA A 202 -17.55 -21.25 -4.95
N GLY A 203 -18.07 -20.10 -5.37
CA GLY A 203 -17.42 -18.82 -5.18
C GLY A 203 -17.75 -18.26 -3.80
N PHE A 204 -16.84 -17.48 -3.23
CA PHE A 204 -17.09 -16.75 -1.99
C PHE A 204 -16.48 -15.37 -2.00
N TYR A 205 -17.15 -14.46 -1.31
CA TYR A 205 -16.63 -13.14 -0.96
C TYR A 205 -16.49 -13.06 0.55
N HIS A 206 -15.31 -12.67 1.04
CA HIS A 206 -15.06 -12.44 2.46
C HIS A 206 -14.62 -11.00 2.68
N ARG A 207 -15.17 -10.37 3.73
CA ARG A 207 -14.80 -9.01 4.10
C ARG A 207 -14.76 -8.85 5.60
N VAL A 208 -13.68 -8.21 6.06
CA VAL A 208 -13.54 -7.75 7.44
C VAL A 208 -14.21 -6.39 7.57
N LEU A 209 -15.07 -6.26 8.59
CA LEU A 209 -15.79 -5.05 8.95
C LEU A 209 -14.94 -4.22 9.94
N ARG A 210 -15.15 -2.89 9.93
CA ARG A 210 -14.38 -1.84 10.63
C ARG A 210 -13.12 -1.39 9.87
N ASN A 211 -12.69 -0.14 10.13
CA ASN A 211 -11.68 0.63 9.37
C ASN A 211 -10.24 0.08 9.37
N GLY A 212 -10.06 -1.21 9.65
CA GLY A 212 -8.78 -1.86 9.45
C GLY A 212 -7.66 -1.27 10.29
N GLU A 213 -7.94 -0.53 11.37
CA GLU A 213 -6.91 0.00 12.25
C GLU A 213 -6.33 -1.15 13.07
N TYR A 214 -5.02 -1.33 12.89
CA TYR A 214 -4.16 -2.24 13.62
C TYR A 214 -3.16 -1.36 14.35
N ASP A 215 -3.30 -1.36 15.68
CA ASP A 215 -2.39 -0.70 16.60
C ASP A 215 -1.20 -1.62 16.87
N ASP A 216 -0.17 -1.07 17.49
CA ASP A 216 0.97 -1.80 18.03
C ASP A 216 1.80 -2.58 17.01
N LEU A 217 1.96 -2.00 15.82
CA LEU A 217 2.96 -2.48 14.88
C LEU A 217 4.35 -2.14 15.41
N PRO A 218 5.25 -3.14 15.54
CA PRO A 218 6.61 -2.87 15.96
C PRO A 218 7.32 -2.06 14.88
N VAL A 219 7.69 -0.84 15.23
CA VAL A 219 8.53 0.03 14.42
C VAL A 219 9.95 -0.14 14.91
N GLN A 220 10.87 -0.43 14.01
CA GLN A 220 12.28 -0.34 14.33
C GLN A 220 12.73 1.09 14.03
N SER A 221 13.12 1.82 15.08
CA SER A 221 13.97 2.99 14.87
C SER A 221 15.32 2.48 14.37
N LEU A 222 15.69 2.83 13.14
CA LEU A 222 17.00 2.52 12.57
C LEU A 222 18.05 3.61 12.90
N VAL A 223 17.69 4.56 13.78
CA VAL A 223 18.57 5.61 14.29
C VAL A 223 18.77 5.37 15.78
N ASP A 224 19.99 4.94 16.15
CA ASP A 224 20.46 4.94 17.54
C ASP A 224 20.72 6.39 17.97
N ASP A 225 19.67 7.11 18.38
CA ASP A 225 19.86 8.38 19.06
C ASP A 225 20.10 8.10 20.55
N ILE A 226 21.37 8.08 20.95
CA ILE A 226 21.90 7.66 22.26
C ILE A 226 21.37 8.53 23.43
N THR A 227 20.46 9.48 23.21
CA THR A 227 20.10 10.49 24.22
C THR A 227 18.62 10.60 24.57
N THR A 228 17.73 9.79 24.00
CA THR A 228 16.31 9.84 24.42
C THR A 228 15.80 8.45 24.75
N ASN A 229 15.38 8.26 25.99
CA ASN A 229 14.54 7.14 26.45
C ASN A 229 13.16 7.24 25.76
N ARG A 230 13.11 6.99 24.45
CA ARG A 230 11.88 6.93 23.66
C ARG A 230 11.35 5.51 23.73
N SER A 231 10.22 5.37 24.40
CA SER A 231 9.39 4.16 24.39
C SER A 231 9.18 3.68 22.96
N GLU A 232 9.19 2.37 22.74
CA GLU A 232 8.85 1.73 21.46
C GLU A 232 7.64 2.46 20.83
N GLU A 233 7.85 3.19 19.73
CA GLU A 233 6.75 3.90 19.08
C GLU A 233 5.92 2.89 18.29
N PHE A 234 4.75 2.58 18.84
CA PHE A 234 3.77 1.71 18.21
C PHE A 234 3.16 2.42 16.99
N ALA A 235 3.35 1.87 15.79
CA ALA A 235 2.70 2.40 14.59
C ALA A 235 1.26 1.89 14.46
N ARG A 236 0.38 2.77 13.97
CA ARG A 236 -0.98 2.43 13.59
C ARG A 236 -1.08 2.27 12.08
N ALA A 237 -1.43 1.08 11.59
CA ALA A 237 -1.74 0.88 10.18
C ALA A 237 -3.23 0.70 9.95
N SER A 238 -3.70 1.08 8.76
CA SER A 238 -5.09 0.88 8.33
C SER A 238 -5.14 -0.03 7.09
N PHE A 239 -5.52 -1.31 7.26
CA PHE A 239 -5.71 -2.25 6.14
C PHE A 239 -7.19 -2.60 5.93
N LYS A 240 -7.70 -2.36 4.71
CA LYS A 240 -9.02 -2.87 4.31
C LYS A 240 -8.87 -4.27 3.72
N MET A 241 -9.32 -5.28 4.45
CA MET A 241 -9.23 -6.68 4.02
C MET A 241 -10.55 -7.16 3.43
N ALA A 242 -10.53 -7.42 2.12
CA ALA A 242 -11.57 -8.14 1.42
C ALA A 242 -10.93 -9.01 0.34
N TYR A 243 -11.43 -10.24 0.18
CA TYR A 243 -10.93 -11.15 -0.85
C TYR A 243 -12.05 -12.05 -1.38
N THR A 244 -11.92 -12.43 -2.64
CA THR A 244 -12.79 -13.39 -3.32
C THR A 244 -12.02 -14.67 -3.57
N GLY A 245 -12.70 -15.80 -3.61
CA GLY A 245 -12.06 -17.07 -3.91
C GLY A 245 -13.05 -18.11 -4.40
N ALA A 246 -12.50 -19.20 -4.91
CA ALA A 246 -13.24 -20.41 -5.25
C ALA A 246 -12.90 -21.51 -4.25
N LYS A 247 -13.87 -22.37 -3.97
CA LYS A 247 -13.72 -23.56 -3.13
C LYS A 247 -14.34 -24.75 -3.84
N ILE A 248 -13.61 -25.86 -3.87
CA ILE A 248 -14.15 -27.18 -4.18
C ILE A 248 -14.09 -28.00 -2.90
N GLY A 249 -15.09 -28.82 -2.65
CA GLY A 249 -15.11 -29.64 -1.45
C GLY A 249 -16.07 -30.81 -1.53
N VAL A 250 -16.02 -31.62 -0.49
CA VAL A 250 -16.88 -32.79 -0.27
C VAL A 250 -17.70 -32.53 0.99
N ARG A 251 -18.97 -32.94 0.99
CA ARG A 251 -19.86 -32.94 2.15
C ARG A 251 -20.28 -34.38 2.40
N LEU A 252 -20.07 -34.82 3.64
CA LEU A 252 -20.46 -36.12 4.15
C LEU A 252 -21.64 -35.91 5.10
N VAL A 253 -22.67 -36.74 4.96
CA VAL A 253 -23.80 -36.82 5.89
C VAL A 253 -23.74 -38.22 6.52
N PHE A 254 -23.80 -38.30 7.84
CA PHE A 254 -23.73 -39.54 8.62
C PHE A 254 -24.93 -39.64 9.55
#